data_AF-A0A6V7U6Q2-F1
#
_entry.id   AF-A0A6V7U6Q2-F1
#
_cell.length_a   1.000
_cell.length_b   1.000
_cell.length_c   1.000
_cell.angle_alpha   90.00
_cell.angle_beta   90.00
_cell.angle_gamma   90.00
#
_symmetry.space_group_name_H-M   'P 1'
#
loop_
_entity.id
_entity.type
_entity.pdbx_description
1 polymer ?
#
loop_
_entity_poly.entity_id
_entity_poly.type
_entity_poly.pdbx_seq_one_letter_code
_entity_poly.pdbx_strand_id
1 'polypeptide(L)' 'MKKAMSGKDLLSSANHIQKMAEGSLGGKFETVVAFDDFAHKSHFKEGKSCKVEKNGQYALAWQP' A
#
# COMPACT_ATOMS: atom_id res chain seq x y z
N MET A 1 -0.88 25.09 -12.69
CA MET A 1 -0.10 23.85 -12.89
C MET A 1 -0.26 23.00 -11.65
N LYS A 2 -0.85 21.81 -11.77
CA LYS A 2 -1.02 20.86 -10.66
C LYS A 2 0.36 20.58 -10.08
N LYS A 3 0.55 20.79 -8.77
CA LYS A 3 1.74 20.37 -8.03
C LYS A 3 1.92 18.87 -8.23
N ALA A 4 2.68 18.48 -9.25
CA ALA A 4 3.18 17.14 -9.38
C ALA A 4 4.06 16.90 -8.16
N MET A 5 3.63 15.96 -7.32
CA MET A 5 4.42 15.36 -6.25
C MET A 5 4.79 16.25 -5.05
N SER A 6 3.88 16.33 -4.09
CA SER A 6 4.29 16.17 -2.67
C SER A 6 4.68 14.70 -2.39
N GLY A 7 5.56 14.14 -3.22
CA GLY A 7 5.89 12.70 -3.28
C GLY A 7 6.64 12.17 -2.06
N LYS A 8 7.01 13.05 -1.11
CA LYS A 8 7.57 12.63 0.18
C LYS A 8 6.55 11.88 1.06
N ASP A 9 5.26 12.14 0.88
CA ASP A 9 4.23 11.63 1.82
C ASP A 9 3.73 10.22 1.46
N LEU A 10 3.38 9.96 0.20
CA LEU A 10 2.90 8.65 -0.23
C LEU A 10 3.98 7.57 -0.15
N LEU A 11 5.20 7.88 -0.57
CA LEU A 11 6.30 6.91 -0.54
C LEU A 11 6.71 6.57 0.89
N SER A 12 6.76 7.57 1.79
CA SER A 12 7.05 7.32 3.20
C SER A 12 5.94 6.54 3.87
N SER A 13 4.67 6.83 3.57
CA SER A 13 3.50 6.08 4.03
C SER A 13 3.53 4.62 3.55
N ALA A 14 3.79 4.39 2.27
CA ALA A 14 3.91 3.04 1.72
C ALA A 14 5.03 2.24 2.40
N ASN A 15 6.21 2.86 2.55
CA ASN A 15 7.36 2.25 3.22
C ASN A 15 7.08 1.97 4.70
N HIS A 16 6.39 2.87 5.40
CA HIS A 16 6.03 2.67 6.81
C HIS A 16 5.05 1.50 6.97
N ILE A 17 3.98 1.46 6.16
CA ILE A 17 2.98 0.38 6.16
C ILE A 17 3.65 -0.96 5.84
N GLN A 18 4.52 -1.01 4.82
CA GLN A 18 5.25 -2.24 4.47
C GLN A 18 6.08 -2.75 5.65
N LYS A 19 6.92 -1.90 6.25
CA LYS A 19 7.77 -2.29 7.39
C LYS A 19 6.95 -2.75 8.60
N MET A 20 5.83 -2.10 8.87
CA MET A 20 4.92 -2.49 9.94
C MET A 20 4.28 -3.86 9.68
N ALA A 21 3.85 -4.12 8.44
CA ALA A 21 3.28 -5.42 8.05
C ALA A 21 4.33 -6.54 8.13
N GLU A 22 5.52 -6.33 7.58
CA GLU A 22 6.64 -7.29 7.64
C GLU A 22 7.04 -7.58 9.09
N GLY A 23 7.15 -6.56 9.94
CA GLY A 23 7.51 -6.70 11.35
C GLY A 23 6.44 -7.38 12.21
N SER A 24 5.16 -7.17 11.90
CA SER A 24 4.04 -7.68 12.73
C SER A 24 3.53 -9.04 12.28
N LEU A 25 3.54 -9.31 10.97
CA LEU A 25 2.93 -10.49 10.37
C LEU A 25 3.95 -11.48 9.81
N GLY A 26 5.22 -11.07 9.68
CA GLY A 26 6.29 -11.88 9.13
C GLY A 26 6.20 -12.08 7.60
N GLY A 27 7.35 -12.36 6.99
CA GLY A 27 7.48 -12.49 5.54
C GLY A 27 7.61 -11.14 4.82
N LYS A 28 7.57 -11.15 3.49
CA LYS A 28 7.69 -9.95 2.66
C LYS A 28 6.31 -9.40 2.32
N PHE A 29 6.22 -8.08 2.25
CA PHE A 29 5.02 -7.39 1.81
C PHE A 29 5.35 -6.39 0.72
N GLU A 30 4.36 -6.15 -0.14
CA GLU A 30 4.34 -5.05 -1.09
C GLU A 30 3.23 -4.09 -0.67
N THR A 31 3.45 -2.79 -0.88
CA THR A 31 2.48 -1.75 -0.49
C THR A 31 2.32 -0.70 -1.57
N VAL A 32 1.07 -0.35 -1.86
CA VAL A 32 0.69 0.75 -2.75
C VAL A 32 -0.15 1.74 -1.95
N VAL A 33 0.20 3.02 -2.03
CA VAL A 33 -0.62 4.12 -1.48
C VAL A 33 -0.90 5.11 -2.61
N ALA A 34 -2.15 5.51 -2.74
CA ALA A 34 -2.63 6.37 -3.82
C ALA A 34 -3.66 7.39 -3.34
N PHE A 35 -3.78 8.51 -4.05
CA PHE A 35 -4.82 9.51 -3.82
C PHE A 35 -6.16 9.16 -4.47
N ASP A 36 -6.18 8.16 -5.35
CA ASP A 36 -7.37 7.71 -6.07
C ASP A 36 -7.47 6.19 -5.93
N ASP A 37 -8.68 5.67 -6.13
CA ASP A 37 -8.91 4.23 -6.09
C ASP A 37 -8.21 3.52 -7.26
N PHE A 38 -7.86 2.24 -7.05
CA PHE A 38 -7.18 1.42 -8.04
C PHE A 38 -7.63 -0.05 -7.98
N ALA A 39 -7.67 -0.71 -9.14
CA ALA A 39 -7.89 -2.15 -9.21
C ALA A 39 -6.58 -2.91 -8.95
N HIS A 40 -6.66 -4.01 -8.19
CA HIS A 40 -5.54 -4.91 -7.95
C HIS A 40 -5.98 -6.36 -8.15
N LYS A 41 -5.11 -7.15 -8.79
CA LYS A 41 -5.25 -8.60 -8.92
C LYS A 41 -3.88 -9.22 -8.67
N SER A 42 -3.83 -10.24 -7.82
CA SER A 42 -2.66 -11.09 -7.64
C SER A 42 -2.90 -12.46 -8.30
N HIS A 43 -1.82 -13.10 -8.76
CA HIS A 43 -1.85 -14.47 -9.25
C HIS A 43 -1.67 -15.50 -8.12
N PHE A 44 -1.34 -15.05 -6.91
CA PHE A 44 -1.19 -15.92 -5.74
C PHE A 44 -2.53 -16.25 -5.10
N LYS A 45 -2.74 -17.55 -4.87
CA LYS A 45 -3.99 -18.10 -4.33
C LYS A 45 -4.05 -18.04 -2.80
N GLU A 46 -2.89 -18.02 -2.16
CA GLU A 46 -2.72 -17.93 -0.71
C GLU A 46 -1.81 -16.75 -0.39
N GLY A 47 -2.23 -15.89 0.53
CA GLY A 47 -1.53 -14.67 0.89
C GLY A 47 -2.38 -13.77 1.79
N LYS A 48 -1.74 -12.82 2.47
CA LYS A 48 -2.44 -11.79 3.25
C LYS A 48 -2.60 -10.57 2.38
N SER A 49 -3.81 -10.07 2.23
CA SER A 49 -4.07 -8.82 1.52
C SER A 49 -5.01 -7.94 2.34
N CYS A 50 -4.70 -6.65 2.44
CA CYS A 50 -5.56 -5.67 3.09
C CYS A 50 -5.59 -4.41 2.23
N LYS A 51 -6.78 -4.05 1.74
CA LYS A 51 -7.03 -2.80 1.02
C LYS A 51 -8.01 -1.96 1.84
N VAL A 52 -7.64 -0.72 2.10
CA VAL A 52 -8.45 0.23 2.87
C VAL A 52 -8.51 1.58 2.18
N GLU A 53 -9.60 2.29 2.42
CA GLU A 53 -9.77 3.70 2.09
C GLU A 53 -9.83 4.50 3.39
N LYS A 54 -9.19 5.67 3.41
CA LYS A 54 -9.26 6.63 4.51
C LYS A 54 -9.13 8.05 3.99
N ASN A 55 -10.19 8.84 4.15
CA ASN A 55 -10.24 10.25 3.76
C ASN A 55 -9.86 10.50 2.29
N GLY A 56 -10.30 9.61 1.39
CA GLY A 56 -9.99 9.66 -0.03
C GLY A 56 -8.60 9.15 -0.40
N GLN A 57 -7.79 8.67 0.55
CA GLN A 57 -6.54 7.97 0.26
C GLN A 57 -6.74 6.46 0.34
N TYR A 58 -6.10 5.75 -0.57
CA TYR A 58 -6.22 4.30 -0.69
C TYR A 58 -4.87 3.66 -0.38
N ALA A 59 -4.87 2.63 0.46
CA ALA A 59 -3.69 1.83 0.75
C ALA A 59 -4.00 0.35 0.54
N LEU A 60 -3.10 -0.35 -0.13
CA LEU A 60 -3.08 -1.80 -0.24
C LEU A 60 -1.75 -2.30 0.30
N ALA A 61 -1.79 -3.27 1.22
CA ALA A 61 -0.65 -4.09 1.56
C ALA A 61 -0.97 -5.55 1.22
N TRP A 62 -0.07 -6.23 0.52
CA TRP A 62 -0.23 -7.65 0.21
C TRP A 62 1.07 -8.42 0.36
N GLN A 63 0.93 -9.68 0.77
CA GLN A 63 1.98 -10.67 0.80
C GLN A 63 1.82 -11.54 -0.46
N PRO A 64 2.77 -11.48 -1.41
CA PRO A 64 2.82 -12.44 -2.51
C PRO A 64 3.12 -13.85 -2.01
#